data_AF-A0A2N9PD77-F1
#
_entry.id   AF-A0A2N9PD77-F1
#
_cell.length_a   1.000
_cell.length_b   1.000
_cell.length_c   1.000
_cell.angle_alpha   90.00
_cell.angle_beta   90.00
_cell.angle_gamma   90.00
#
_symmetry.space_group_name_H-M   'P 1'
#
loop_
_entity.id
_entity.type
_entity.pdbx_description
1 polymer ?
#
loop_
_entity_poly.entity_id
_entity_poly.type
_entity_poly.pdbx_seq_one_letter_code
_entity_poly.pdbx_strand_id
1 'polypeptide(L)' 'MLARAEKWLHANTYENEILKWETKAWGENPADFERK' A
#
# COMPACT_ATOMS: atom_id res chain seq x y z
N MET A 1 -2.94 -16.71 1.76
CA MET A 1 -3.15 -15.57 0.82
C MET A 1 -1.86 -14.80 0.52
N LEU A 2 -0.95 -14.61 1.50
CA LEU A 2 0.30 -13.86 1.32
C LEU A 2 1.20 -14.42 0.20
N ALA A 3 1.37 -15.75 0.12
CA ALA A 3 2.19 -16.42 -0.89
C ALA A 3 1.83 -16.07 -2.35
N ARG A 4 0.57 -15.71 -2.62
CA ARG A 4 0.14 -15.28 -3.96
C ARG A 4 0.66 -13.88 -4.29
N ALA A 5 0.63 -12.97 -3.32
CA ALA A 5 1.15 -11.61 -3.49
C ALA A 5 2.67 -11.63 -3.67
N GLU A 6 3.39 -12.42 -2.86
CA GLU A 6 4.84 -12.61 -3.00
C GLU A 6 5.19 -13.16 -4.39
N LYS A 7 4.48 -14.21 -4.85
CA LYS A 7 4.69 -14.75 -6.20
C LYS A 7 4.46 -13.70 -7.30
N TRP A 8 3.46 -12.84 -7.15
CA TRP A 8 3.20 -11.77 -8.12
C TRP A 8 4.32 -10.73 -8.11
N LEU A 9 4.80 -10.31 -6.93
CA LEU A 9 5.90 -9.37 -6.78
C LEU A 9 7.21 -9.90 -7.39
N HIS A 10 7.48 -11.21 -7.27
CA HIS A 10 8.66 -11.81 -7.90
C HIS A 10 8.55 -11.96 -9.41
N ALA A 11 7.34 -12.07 -9.95
CA ALA A 11 7.11 -12.32 -11.37
C ALA A 11 6.93 -11.05 -12.22
N ASN A 12 6.77 -9.88 -11.59
CA ASN A 12 6.45 -8.62 -12.28
C ASN A 12 7.40 -7.50 -11.84
N THR A 13 7.77 -6.64 -12.77
CA THR A 13 8.45 -5.37 -12.47
C THR A 13 7.41 -4.28 -12.34
N TYR A 14 7.58 -3.41 -11.34
CA TYR A 14 6.74 -2.23 -11.14
C TYR A 14 7.62 -1.01 -10.94
N GLU A 15 7.28 0.07 -11.61
CA GLU A 15 8.00 1.35 -11.51
C GLU A 15 7.39 2.27 -10.43
N ASN A 16 6.22 1.88 -9.93
CA ASN A 16 5.48 2.64 -8.93
C ASN A 16 6.26 2.73 -7.62
N GLU A 17 6.60 3.95 -7.22
CA GLU A 17 7.22 4.22 -5.93
C GLU A 17 6.22 4.00 -4.79
N ILE A 18 6.68 3.31 -3.74
CA ILE A 18 5.89 3.06 -2.53
C ILE A 18 6.12 4.23 -1.58
N LEU A 19 5.20 5.19 -1.60
CA LEU A 19 5.27 6.39 -0.78
C LEU A 19 4.63 6.18 0.59
N LYS A 20 5.23 6.78 1.62
CA LYS A 20 4.65 6.84 2.95
C LYS A 20 3.65 7.99 3.04
N TRP A 21 2.43 7.68 3.48
CA TRP A 21 1.44 8.72 3.80
C TRP A 21 1.82 9.45 5.08
N GLU A 22 2.00 10.77 5.00
CA GLU A 22 2.39 11.62 6.14
C GLU A 22 1.15 12.12 6.90
N THR A 23 0.60 11.27 7.77
CA THR A 23 -0.64 11.54 8.52
C THR A 23 -0.63 12.85 9.30
N LYS A 24 0.52 13.26 9.83
CA LYS A 24 0.65 14.52 10.58
C LYS A 24 0.49 15.76 9.69
N ALA A 25 0.93 15.67 8.44
CA ALA A 25 0.89 16.78 7.50
C ALA A 25 -0.43 16.81 6.72
N TRP A 26 -1.01 15.65 6.42
CA TRP A 26 -2.14 15.52 5.49
C TRP A 26 -3.43 14.99 6.13
N GLY A 27 -3.44 14.71 7.44
CA GLY A 27 -4.56 14.06 8.11
C GLY A 27 -4.61 12.55 7.85
N GLU A 28 -5.71 11.90 8.24
CA GLU A 28 -5.88 10.47 8.04
C GLU A 28 -5.84 10.07 6.56
N ASN A 29 -5.36 8.85 6.30
CA ASN A 29 -5.27 8.37 4.94
C ASN A 29 -6.69 8.25 4.37
N PRO A 30 -7.00 8.80 3.18
CA PRO A 30 -8.34 8.69 2.59
C PRO A 30 -8.78 7.25 2.31
N ALA A 31 -7.83 6.30 2.23
CA ALA A 31 -8.10 4.87 2.15
C ALA A 31 -8.19 4.17 3.52
N ASP A 32 -8.07 4.92 4.61
CA ASP A 32 -8.39 4.43 5.95
C ASP A 32 -9.90 4.32 6.04
N PHE A 33 -10.40 3.10 5.82
CA PHE A 33 -11.78 2.78 6.11
C PHE A 33 -11.89 2.77 7.63
N GLU A 34 -12.29 3.91 8.22
CA GLU A 34 -12.70 4.00 9.62
C GLU A 34 -13.49 2.73 9.95
N ARG A 35 -12.91 1.86 10.78
CA ARG A 35 -13.52 0.56 11.06
C ARG A 35 -14.84 0.80 11.77
N LYS A 36 -15.93 0.57 11.06
CA LYS A 36 -17.23 0.19 11.62
C LYS A 36 -17.64 -1.16 11.06
#